data_AF-A0A7Y0Q6G6-F1
#
_entry.id   AF-A0A7Y0Q6G6-F1
#
_cell.length_a   1.000
_cell.length_b   1.000
_cell.length_c   1.000
_cell.angle_alpha   90.00
_cell.angle_beta   90.00
_cell.angle_gamma   90.00
#
_symmetry.space_group_name_H-M   'P 1'
#
loop_
_entity.id
_entity.type
_entity.pdbx_description
1 polymer ?
#
loop_
_entity_poly.entity_id
_entity_poly.type
_entity_poly.pdbx_seq_one_letter_code
_entity_poly.pdbx_strand_id
1 'polypeptide(L)'
;MLMLITLGAIWALLMCRSCIAEYNYYQSVKTLEPDIWQQLGSPKFLKVPMVFVSPKGAKLLKNASNEQVLKLAATYRQAGLQFLSFVVLALVVSIIYFKMA
;
A
#
# COMPACT_ATOMS: atom_id res chain seq x y z
N MET A 1 -12.87 20.39 17.32
CA MET A 1 -13.78 19.40 16.70
C MET A 1 -13.64 19.37 15.17
N LEU A 2 -13.85 20.49 14.46
CA LEU A 2 -13.70 20.58 13.00
C LEU A 2 -12.32 20.11 12.49
N MET A 3 -11.23 20.54 13.14
CA MET A 3 -9.85 20.16 12.77
C MET A 3 -9.59 18.65 12.85
N LEU A 4 -10.13 17.98 13.89
CA LEU A 4 -10.00 16.53 14.05
C LEU A 4 -10.80 15.77 12.99
N ILE A 5 -11.99 16.26 12.65
CA ILE A 5 -12.83 15.68 11.59
C ILE A 5 -12.14 15.80 10.24
N THR A 6 -11.56 16.96 9.91
CA THR A 6 -10.80 17.14 8.66
C THR A 6 -9.58 16.24 8.59
N LEU A 7 -8.85 16.08 9.70
CA LEU A 7 -7.68 15.21 9.76
C LEU A 7 -8.07 13.74 9.58
N GLY A 8 -9.14 13.31 10.25
CA GLY A 8 -9.69 11.96 10.14
C GLY A 8 -10.22 11.66 8.73
N ALA A 9 -10.88 12.63 8.08
CA ALA A 9 -11.35 12.48 6.71
C ALA A 9 -10.20 12.35 5.71
N ILE A 10 -9.14 13.16 5.84
CA ILE A 10 -7.94 13.07 5.01
C ILE A 10 -7.26 11.71 5.22
N TRP A 11 -7.15 11.25 6.46
CA TRP A 11 -6.58 9.95 6.78
C TRP A 11 -7.38 8.80 6.17
N ALA A 12 -8.71 8.82 6.29
CA ALA A 12 -9.59 7.82 5.71
C ALA A 12 -9.51 7.81 4.17
N LEU A 13 -9.40 8.97 3.54
CA LEU A 13 -9.26 9.09 2.08
C LEU A 13 -7.90 8.54 1.61
N LEU A 14 -6.82 8.83 2.34
CA LEU A 14 -5.49 8.26 2.08
C LEU A 14 -5.47 6.73 2.25
N MET A 15 -6.09 6.22 3.32
CA MET A 15 -6.28 4.77 3.53
C MET A 15 -7.03 4.12 2.38
N CYS A 16 -8.18 4.70 2.00
CA CYS A 16 -8.99 4.19 0.90
C CYS A 16 -8.21 4.16 -0.41
N ARG A 17 -7.47 5.23 -0.73
CA ARG A 17 -6.58 5.26 -1.90
C ARG A 17 -5.50 4.19 -1.86
N SER A 18 -4.88 3.97 -0.70
CA SER A 18 -3.86 2.93 -0.53
C SER A 18 -4.46 1.55 -0.76
N CYS A 19 -5.62 1.24 -0.16
CA CYS A 19 -6.31 -0.03 -0.34
C CYS A 19 -6.71 -0.27 -1.81
N ILE A 20 -7.20 0.76 -2.51
CA ILE A 20 -7.56 0.66 -3.93
C ILE A 20 -6.31 0.39 -4.78
N ALA A 21 -5.21 1.10 -4.53
CA ALA A 21 -3.96 0.90 -5.26
C ALA A 21 -3.39 -0.52 -5.04
N GLU A 22 -3.46 -0.99 -3.80
CA GLU A 22 -3.04 -2.34 -3.41
C GLU A 22 -3.90 -3.42 -4.08
N TYR A 23 -5.23 -3.26 -4.05
CA TYR A 23 -6.15 -4.17 -4.71
C TYR A 23 -5.92 -4.23 -6.23
N ASN A 24 -5.79 -3.07 -6.87
CA ASN A 24 -5.53 -2.97 -8.30
C ASN A 24 -4.19 -3.64 -8.66
N TYR A 25 -3.15 -3.43 -7.85
CA TYR A 25 -1.85 -4.07 -8.06
C TYR A 25 -1.96 -5.60 -8.00
N TYR A 26 -2.63 -6.15 -6.98
CA TYR A 26 -2.82 -7.59 -6.87
C TYR A 26 -3.65 -8.18 -8.01
N GLN A 27 -4.72 -7.49 -8.42
CA GLN A 27 -5.49 -7.90 -9.59
C GLN A 27 -4.65 -7.88 -10.86
N SER A 28 -3.83 -6.84 -11.06
CA SER A 28 -2.97 -6.73 -12.25
C SER A 28 -1.94 -7.86 -12.33
N VAL A 29 -1.31 -8.24 -11.21
CA VAL A 29 -0.40 -9.40 -11.18
C VAL A 29 -1.16 -10.68 -11.48
N LYS A 30 -2.35 -10.85 -10.93
CA LYS A 30 -3.18 -12.04 -11.17
C LYS A 30 -3.61 -12.17 -12.64
N THR A 31 -3.96 -11.07 -13.31
CA THR A 31 -4.49 -11.09 -14.68
C THR A 31 -3.40 -11.02 -15.75
N LEU A 32 -2.35 -10.23 -15.54
CA LEU A 32 -1.32 -9.94 -16.55
C LEU A 32 -0.06 -10.79 -16.38
N GLU A 33 0.21 -11.28 -15.17
CA GLU A 33 1.40 -12.09 -14.85
C GLU A 33 0.97 -13.36 -14.07
N PRO A 34 0.08 -14.22 -14.65
CA PRO A 34 -0.48 -15.37 -13.97
C PRO A 34 0.58 -16.39 -13.54
N ASP A 35 1.71 -16.48 -14.27
CA ASP A 35 2.84 -17.34 -13.92
C ASP A 35 3.51 -16.90 -12.62
N ILE A 36 3.72 -15.59 -12.45
CA ILE A 36 4.24 -15.01 -11.20
C ILE A 36 3.22 -15.22 -10.07
N TRP A 37 1.93 -15.04 -10.35
CA TRP A 37 0.86 -15.29 -9.38
C TRP A 37 0.82 -16.75 -8.89
N GLN A 38 1.03 -17.72 -9.79
CA GLN A 38 1.15 -19.13 -9.42
C GLN A 38 2.43 -19.42 -8.62
N GLN A 39 3.58 -18.83 -9.00
CA GLN A 39 4.84 -18.99 -8.26
C GLN A 39 4.80 -18.37 -6.86
N LEU A 40 3.98 -17.34 -6.65
CA LEU A 40 3.65 -16.78 -5.33
C LEU A 40 2.77 -17.72 -4.48
N GLY A 41 2.33 -18.85 -5.03
CA GLY A 41 1.50 -19.84 -4.35
C GLY A 41 0.01 -19.51 -4.37
N SER A 42 -0.44 -18.66 -5.30
CA SER A 42 -1.83 -18.21 -5.43
C SER A 42 -2.46 -17.80 -4.08
N PRO A 43 -1.87 -16.80 -3.39
CA PRO A 43 -2.28 -16.45 -2.04
C PRO A 43 -3.76 -16.05 -2.00
N LYS A 44 -4.52 -16.63 -1.08
CA LYS A 44 -5.93 -16.27 -0.87
C LYS A 44 -6.04 -14.98 -0.06
N PHE A 45 -6.75 -14.00 -0.60
CA PHE A 45 -7.21 -12.72 -0.01
C PHE A 45 -6.34 -12.17 1.14
N LEU A 46 -6.48 -12.71 2.36
CA LEU A 46 -5.79 -12.22 3.55
C LEU A 46 -4.27 -12.43 3.53
N LYS A 47 -3.78 -13.45 2.82
CA LYS A 47 -2.33 -13.74 2.73
C LYS A 47 -1.63 -12.98 1.61
N VAL A 48 -2.37 -12.32 0.73
CA VAL A 48 -1.83 -11.60 -0.43
C VAL A 48 -0.83 -10.53 0.00
N PRO A 49 -1.15 -9.58 0.90
CA PRO A 49 -0.19 -8.59 1.34
C PRO A 49 1.08 -9.23 1.90
N MET A 50 0.94 -10.21 2.79
CA MET A 50 2.08 -10.86 3.45
C MET A 50 3.03 -11.57 2.48
N VAL A 51 2.50 -12.20 1.43
CA VAL A 51 3.30 -12.86 0.39
C VAL A 51 3.96 -11.82 -0.53
N PHE A 52 3.28 -10.73 -0.84
CA PHE A 52 3.80 -9.67 -1.70
C PHE A 52 4.91 -8.83 -1.06
N VAL A 53 4.83 -8.55 0.26
CA VAL A 53 5.95 -7.92 1.00
C VAL A 53 7.06 -8.89 1.40
N SER A 54 6.86 -10.20 1.25
CA SER A 54 7.91 -11.16 1.56
C SER A 54 9.12 -10.98 0.63
N PRO A 55 10.36 -11.22 1.09
CA PRO A 55 11.55 -11.09 0.26
C PRO A 55 11.57 -12.07 -0.93
N LYS A 56 10.88 -13.22 -0.82
CA LYS A 56 10.66 -14.15 -1.94
C LYS A 56 9.71 -13.54 -2.96
N GLY A 57 8.57 -13.00 -2.52
CA GLY A 57 7.60 -12.36 -3.41
C GLY A 57 8.16 -11.14 -4.12
N ALA A 58 8.93 -10.30 -3.42
CA ALA A 58 9.60 -9.15 -4.02
C ALA A 58 10.62 -9.55 -5.10
N LYS A 59 11.31 -10.68 -4.96
CA LYS A 59 12.20 -11.21 -6.01
C LYS A 59 11.42 -11.70 -7.23
N LEU A 60 10.29 -12.38 -7.03
CA LEU A 60 9.43 -12.85 -8.12
C LEU A 60 8.80 -11.67 -8.88
N LEU A 61 8.32 -10.66 -8.15
CA LEU A 61 7.72 -9.45 -8.74
C LEU A 61 8.74 -8.57 -9.49
N LYS A 62 10.03 -8.68 -9.18
CA LYS A 62 11.10 -8.02 -9.96
C LYS A 62 11.29 -8.62 -11.35
N ASN A 63 10.87 -9.87 -11.56
CA ASN A 63 10.89 -10.51 -12.87
C ASN A 63 9.63 -10.21 -13.69
N ALA A 64 8.67 -9.44 -13.15
CA ALA A 64 7.50 -9.00 -13.91
C ALA A 64 7.94 -8.14 -15.09
N SER A 65 7.48 -8.52 -16.27
CA SER A 65 7.86 -7.90 -17.54
C SER A 65 6.82 -6.88 -18.01
N ASN A 66 5.60 -6.98 -17.48
CA ASN A 66 4.48 -6.13 -17.90
C ASN A 66 4.57 -4.69 -17.34
N GLU A 67 4.60 -3.70 -18.23
CA GLU A 67 4.65 -2.27 -17.86
C GLU A 67 3.47 -1.81 -17.00
N GLN A 68 2.27 -2.39 -17.17
CA GLN A 68 1.11 -2.02 -16.37
C GLN A 68 1.28 -2.45 -14.92
N VAL A 69 1.81 -3.66 -14.70
CA VAL A 69 2.13 -4.18 -13.35
C VAL A 69 3.20 -3.31 -12.69
N LEU A 70 4.23 -2.91 -13.44
CA LEU A 70 5.30 -2.04 -12.93
C LEU A 70 4.79 -0.64 -12.55
N LYS A 71 3.91 -0.04 -13.36
CA LYS A 71 3.27 1.25 -13.05
C LYS A 71 2.40 1.17 -11.81
N LEU A 72 1.61 0.10 -11.67
CA LEU A 72 0.79 -0.12 -10.47
C LEU A 72 1.65 -0.41 -9.23
N ALA A 73 2.77 -1.13 -9.36
CA ALA A 73 3.72 -1.35 -8.28
C ALA A 73 4.33 -0.04 -7.77
N ALA A 74 4.70 0.87 -8.69
CA ALA A 74 5.20 2.19 -8.35
C ALA A 74 4.14 3.03 -7.62
N THR A 75 2.89 2.99 -8.11
CA THR A 75 1.75 3.71 -7.51
C THR A 75 1.44 3.18 -6.11
N TYR A 76 1.43 1.86 -5.92
CA TYR A 76 1.28 1.22 -4.62
C TYR A 76 2.36 1.68 -3.64
N ARG A 77 3.63 1.67 -4.07
CA ARG A 77 4.76 2.10 -3.23
C ARG A 77 4.67 3.59 -2.86
N GLN A 78 4.23 4.43 -3.79
CA GLN A 78 4.03 5.86 -3.56
C GLN A 78 2.86 6.13 -2.60
N ALA A 79 1.73 5.43 -2.77
CA ALA A 79 0.59 5.53 -1.88
C ALA A 79 0.93 5.09 -0.45
N GLY A 80 1.70 4.00 -0.31
CA GLY A 80 2.20 3.55 0.99
C GLY A 80 3.14 4.58 1.65
N LEU A 81 4.02 5.22 0.86
CA LEU A 81 4.91 6.27 1.38
C LEU A 81 4.13 7.51 1.83
N GLN A 82 3.11 7.93 1.07
CA GLN A 82 2.24 9.05 1.44
C GLN A 82 1.46 8.76 2.73
N PHE A 83 0.92 7.54 2.86
CA PHE A 83 0.24 7.11 4.07
C PHE A 83 1.19 7.11 5.28
N LEU A 84 2.39 6.52 5.14
CA LEU A 84 3.40 6.49 6.19
C LEU A 84 3.81 7.90 6.61
N SER A 85 4.08 8.78 5.64
CA SER A 85 4.46 10.17 5.90
C SER A 85 3.37 10.93 6.67
N PHE A 86 2.10 10.74 6.30
CA PHE A 86 0.98 11.33 7.02
C PHE A 86 0.90 10.82 8.46
N VAL A 87 1.06 9.51 8.70
CA VAL A 87 1.04 8.92 10.04
C VAL A 87 2.18 9.46 10.92
N VAL A 88 3.40 9.58 10.37
CA VAL A 88 4.55 10.15 11.08
C VAL A 88 4.30 11.60 11.45
N LEU A 89 3.79 12.42 10.52
CA LEU A 89 3.45 13.82 10.78
C LEU A 89 2.37 13.94 11.86
N ALA A 90 1.31 13.14 11.78
CA ALA A 90 0.24 13.13 12.78
C ALA A 90 0.76 12.76 14.18
N LEU A 91 1.69 11.79 14.27
CA LEU A 91 2.36 11.44 15.52
C LEU A 91 3.23 12.56 16.06
N VAL A 92 4.06 13.19 15.22
CA VAL A 92 4.92 14.31 15.64
C VAL A 92 4.08 15.48 16.17
N VAL A 93 3.02 15.86 15.45
CA VAL A 93 2.10 16.93 15.88
C VAL A 93 1.43 16.56 17.20
N SER A 94 0.99 15.30 17.36
CA SER A 94 0.38 14.83 18.61
C SER A 94 1.37 14.88 19.77
N ILE A 95 2.61 14.43 19.59
CA ILE A 95 3.66 14.46 20.62
C ILE A 95 3.96 15.91 21.03
N ILE A 96 4.11 16.83 20.07
CA ILE A 96 4.36 18.24 20.36
C ILE A 96 3.19 18.83 21.15
N TYR A 97 1.95 18.55 20.73
CA TYR A 97 0.76 18.99 21.43
C TYR A 97 0.72 18.48 22.88
N PHE A 98 0.91 17.18 23.09
CA PHE A 98 0.92 16.59 24.44
C PHE A 98 2.11 17.02 25.30
N LYS A 99 3.22 17.45 24.70
CA LYS A 99 4.39 17.98 25.42
C LYS A 99 4.19 19.44 25.85
N MET A 100 3.40 20.21 25.09
CA MET A 100 3.15 21.64 25.33
C MET A 100 1.88 21.90 26.14
N ALA A 101 0.99 20.90 26.25
CA ALA A 101 -0.18 20.88 27.13
C ALA A 101 0.21 20.40 28.53
#